data_AF-A0A6B3MUI7-F1
#
_entry.id   AF-A0A6B3MUI7-F1
#
_cell.length_a   1.000
_cell.length_b   1.000
_cell.length_c   1.000
_cell.angle_alpha   90.00
_cell.angle_beta   90.00
_cell.angle_gamma   90.00
#
_symmetry.space_group_name_H-M   'P 1'
#
loop_
_entity.id
_entity.type
_entity.pdbx_description
1 polymer ?
#
loop_
_entity_poly.entity_id
_entity_poly.type
_entity_poly.pdbx_seq_one_letter_code
_entity_poly.pdbx_strand_id
1 'polypeptide(L)'
;MEVTFDLPDEVVTQLQPFCDQLPEILALGLREFNAIPQEGFSGMAEVLEFLASLPTESAIIALRPSEALQSQLSILLEKNRTVGLTPAEEQLWQHYQYLEHIIRIAKARAFLKLKKTEAQ
;
A
#
# COMPACT_ATOMS: atom_id res chain seq x y z
N MET A 1 3.90 16.48 -24.63
CA MET A 1 4.87 17.25 -23.83
C MET A 1 6.13 16.40 -23.81
N GLU A 2 7.26 16.93 -24.26
CA GLU A 2 8.54 16.21 -24.32
C GLU A 2 9.38 16.64 -23.14
N VAL A 3 9.94 15.67 -22.41
CA VAL A 3 10.75 15.92 -21.21
C VAL A 3 12.06 15.17 -21.38
N THR A 4 13.17 15.90 -21.36
CA THR A 4 14.53 15.37 -21.54
C THR A 4 15.31 15.58 -20.25
N PHE A 5 16.03 14.54 -19.82
CA PHE A 5 16.87 14.56 -18.63
C PHE A 5 18.27 14.09 -18.98
N ASP A 6 19.26 14.73 -18.36
CA ASP A 6 20.62 14.19 -18.32
C ASP A 6 20.73 13.20 -17.17
N LEU A 7 21.01 11.94 -17.51
CA LEU A 7 21.15 10.83 -16.56
C LEU A 7 22.59 10.29 -16.62
N PRO A 8 23.14 9.77 -15.50
CA PRO A 8 24.43 9.07 -15.53
C PRO A 8 24.40 7.85 -16.45
N ASP A 9 25.51 7.57 -17.14
CA ASP A 9 25.62 6.46 -18.11
C ASP A 9 25.23 5.09 -17.52
N GLU A 10 25.53 4.88 -16.23
CA GLU A 10 25.18 3.66 -15.50
C GLU A 10 23.65 3.48 -15.40
N VAL A 11 22.91 4.57 -15.23
CA VAL A 11 21.45 4.57 -15.15
C VAL A 11 20.85 4.38 -16.53
N VAL A 12 21.40 5.04 -17.55
CA VAL A 12 20.97 4.86 -18.95
C VAL A 12 21.10 3.41 -19.38
N THR A 13 22.21 2.77 -19.04
CA THR A 13 22.47 1.35 -19.36
C THR A 13 21.47 0.42 -18.67
N GLN A 14 21.08 0.71 -17.43
CA GLN A 14 20.09 -0.08 -16.69
C GLN A 14 18.65 0.12 -17.21
N LEU A 15 18.35 1.29 -17.78
CA LEU A 15 17.02 1.62 -18.31
C LEU A 15 16.81 1.18 -19.75
N GLN A 16 17.89 0.93 -20.52
CA GLN A 16 17.82 0.44 -21.91
C GLN A 16 16.85 -0.74 -22.14
N PRO A 17 16.82 -1.78 -21.28
CA PRO A 17 15.90 -2.91 -21.46
C PRO A 17 14.43 -2.55 -21.28
N PHE A 18 14.15 -1.40 -20.66
CA PHE A 18 12.81 -0.99 -20.24
C PHE A 18 12.35 0.29 -20.93
N CYS A 19 12.99 0.72 -22.02
CA CYS A 19 12.66 1.96 -22.72
C CYS A 19 11.16 2.08 -23.07
N ASP A 20 10.53 1.00 -23.51
CA ASP A 20 9.10 0.99 -23.87
C ASP A 20 8.17 1.09 -22.65
N GLN A 21 8.68 0.73 -21.47
CA GLN A 21 7.97 0.74 -20.18
C GLN A 21 8.38 1.92 -19.30
N LEU A 22 9.31 2.77 -19.75
CA LEU A 22 9.81 3.92 -18.99
C LEU A 22 8.69 4.80 -18.44
N PRO A 23 7.62 5.13 -19.20
CA PRO A 23 6.53 5.94 -18.64
C PRO A 23 5.84 5.27 -17.44
N GLU A 24 5.67 3.95 -17.48
CA GLU A 24 5.04 3.19 -16.40
C GLU A 24 5.97 3.06 -15.20
N ILE A 25 7.25 2.78 -15.43
CA ILE A 25 8.29 2.73 -14.40
C ILE A 25 8.44 4.08 -13.71
N LEU A 26 8.43 5.18 -14.46
CA LEU A 26 8.49 6.53 -13.91
C LEU A 26 7.21 6.88 -13.14
N ALA A 27 6.03 6.47 -13.62
CA ALA A 27 4.79 6.67 -12.88
C ALA A 27 4.78 5.89 -11.55
N LEU A 28 5.31 4.67 -11.54
CA LEU A 28 5.46 3.84 -10.35
C LEU A 28 6.52 4.42 -9.39
N GLY A 29 7.69 4.80 -9.92
CA GLY A 29 8.76 5.42 -9.15
C GLY A 29 8.35 6.76 -8.54
N LEU A 30 7.62 7.60 -9.28
CA LEU A 30 7.06 8.85 -8.75
C LEU A 30 6.00 8.59 -7.68
N ARG A 31 5.18 7.54 -7.82
CA ARG A 31 4.23 7.14 -6.78
C ARG A 31 4.95 6.73 -5.49
N GLU A 32 5.97 5.89 -5.59
CA GLU A 32 6.80 5.44 -4.47
C GLU A 32 7.58 6.59 -3.84
N PHE A 33 8.16 7.47 -4.66
CA PHE A 33 8.93 8.64 -4.21
C PHE A 33 8.05 9.65 -3.46
N ASN A 34 6.80 9.86 -3.91
CA ASN A 34 5.82 10.67 -3.19
C ASN A 34 5.21 9.96 -1.96
N ALA A 35 5.55 8.68 -1.73
CA ALA A 35 5.07 7.89 -0.61
C ALA A 35 6.01 7.85 0.61
N ILE A 36 7.05 8.70 0.68
CA ILE A 36 7.93 8.83 1.85
C ILE A 36 7.49 10.02 2.72
N PRO A 37 7.36 9.92 4.06
CA PRO A 37 6.84 8.82 4.86
C PRO A 37 5.31 8.97 4.97
N GLN A 38 4.57 8.07 4.32
CA GLN A 38 3.15 7.97 4.61
C GLN A 38 2.99 7.28 5.97
N GLU A 39 2.23 7.87 6.89
CA GLU A 39 1.80 7.15 8.08
C GLU A 39 0.90 5.99 7.64
N GLY A 40 1.37 4.75 7.80
CA GLY A 40 0.57 3.56 7.53
C GLY A 40 1.24 2.55 6.60
N PHE A 41 0.47 1.54 6.18
CA PHE A 41 0.95 0.48 5.31
C PHE A 41 0.51 0.68 3.85
N SER A 42 1.35 0.36 2.88
CA SER A 42 1.03 0.35 1.45
C SER A 42 0.50 -1.01 0.95
N GLY A 43 0.78 -2.09 1.68
CA GLY A 43 0.38 -3.45 1.28
C GLY A 43 0.72 -4.54 2.29
N MET A 44 0.63 -5.81 1.84
CA MET A 44 0.78 -7.00 2.70
C MET A 44 2.18 -7.12 3.33
N ALA A 45 3.25 -6.86 2.56
CA ALA A 45 4.62 -7.01 3.05
C ALA A 45 4.89 -6.11 4.27
N GLU A 46 4.52 -4.83 4.18
CA GLU A 46 4.66 -3.88 5.29
C GLU A 46 3.80 -4.25 6.50
N VAL A 47 2.59 -4.78 6.30
CA VAL A 47 1.76 -5.26 7.41
C VAL A 47 2.40 -6.46 8.10
N LEU A 48 2.95 -7.41 7.33
CA LEU A 48 3.65 -8.56 7.89
C LEU A 48 4.90 -8.14 8.65
N GLU A 49 5.68 -7.21 8.12
CA GLU A 49 6.87 -6.66 8.78
C GLU A 49 6.51 -5.90 10.06
N PHE A 50 5.47 -5.07 10.00
CA PHE A 50 4.91 -4.40 11.18
C PHE A 50 4.48 -5.42 12.25
N LEU A 51 3.74 -6.47 11.89
CA LEU A 51 3.30 -7.49 12.85
C LEU A 51 4.47 -8.34 13.38
N ALA A 52 5.48 -8.63 12.55
CA ALA A 52 6.68 -9.36 12.93
C ALA A 52 7.55 -8.58 13.93
N SER A 53 7.46 -7.24 13.95
CA SER A 53 8.12 -6.39 14.94
C SER A 53 7.54 -6.53 16.37
N LEU A 54 6.49 -7.34 16.57
CA LEU A 54 5.76 -7.53 17.83
C LEU A 54 5.27 -6.18 18.41
N PRO A 55 4.44 -5.43 17.65
CA PRO A 55 3.99 -4.10 18.05
C PRO A 55 3.06 -4.17 19.26
N THR A 56 2.97 -3.06 20.00
CA THR A 56 2.04 -2.93 21.13
C THR A 56 0.59 -2.98 20.65
N GLU A 57 -0.33 -3.31 21.55
CA GLU A 57 -1.76 -3.31 21.23
C GLU A 57 -2.25 -1.94 20.74
N SER A 58 -1.76 -0.85 21.33
CA SER A 58 -2.09 0.52 20.90
C SER A 58 -1.60 0.80 19.48
N ALA A 59 -0.39 0.36 19.12
CA ALA A 59 0.15 0.49 17.77
C ALA A 59 -0.66 -0.34 16.76
N ILE A 60 -1.07 -1.57 17.11
CA ILE A 60 -1.94 -2.40 16.26
C ILE A 60 -3.28 -1.70 15.99
N ILE A 61 -3.91 -1.10 17.01
CA ILE A 61 -5.18 -0.37 16.86
C ILE A 61 -5.00 0.86 15.96
N ALA A 62 -3.87 1.56 16.12
CA ALA A 62 -3.52 2.75 15.36
C ALA A 62 -3.13 2.47 13.90
N LEU A 63 -2.80 1.22 13.53
CA LEU A 63 -2.39 0.82 12.17
C LEU A 63 -3.42 1.28 11.14
N ARG A 64 -3.00 2.00 10.10
CA ARG A 64 -3.89 2.47 9.02
C ARG A 64 -3.23 2.26 7.65
N PRO A 65 -4.01 2.18 6.57
CA PRO A 65 -3.45 2.23 5.22
C PRO A 65 -2.78 3.59 5.00
N SER A 66 -1.67 3.60 4.27
CA SER A 66 -1.02 4.83 3.77
C SER A 66 -1.98 5.63 2.88
N GLU A 67 -1.79 6.95 2.77
CA GLU A 67 -2.59 7.82 1.89
C GLU A 67 -2.60 7.34 0.43
N ALA A 68 -1.46 6.82 -0.05
CA ALA A 68 -1.35 6.24 -1.38
C ALA A 68 -2.29 5.04 -1.56
N LEU A 69 -2.31 4.12 -0.59
CA LEU A 69 -3.21 2.98 -0.61
C LEU A 69 -4.67 3.41 -0.45
N GLN A 70 -4.97 4.38 0.42
CA GLN A 70 -6.32 4.93 0.57
C GLN A 70 -6.85 5.52 -0.76
N SER A 71 -6.01 6.27 -1.47
CA SER A 71 -6.33 6.85 -2.77
C SER A 71 -6.61 5.77 -3.81
N GLN A 72 -5.76 4.74 -3.87
CA GLN A 72 -5.94 3.61 -4.79
C GLN A 72 -7.22 2.82 -4.52
N LEU A 73 -7.52 2.55 -3.24
CA LEU A 73 -8.76 1.89 -2.85
C LEU A 73 -9.99 2.72 -3.23
N SER A 74 -9.92 4.04 -3.06
CA SER A 74 -11.00 4.96 -3.42
C SER A 74 -11.28 4.94 -4.92
N ILE A 75 -10.24 4.93 -5.75
CA ILE A 75 -10.35 4.81 -7.20
C ILE A 75 -11.00 3.48 -7.60
N LEU A 76 -10.51 2.36 -7.04
CA LEU A 76 -11.07 1.02 -7.33
C LEU A 76 -12.55 0.95 -6.93
N LEU A 77 -12.89 1.49 -5.77
CA LEU A 77 -14.25 1.47 -5.24
C LEU A 77 -15.21 2.32 -6.09
N GLU A 78 -14.77 3.49 -6.54
CA GLU A 78 -15.56 4.34 -7.45
C GLU A 78 -15.73 3.68 -8.83
N LYS A 79 -14.66 3.07 -9.36
CA LYS A 79 -14.71 2.33 -10.62
C LYS A 79 -15.67 1.15 -10.54
N ASN A 80 -15.62 0.38 -9.45
CA ASN A 80 -16.52 -0.75 -9.20
C ASN A 80 -18.00 -0.32 -9.23
N ARG A 81 -18.33 0.85 -8.67
CA ARG A 81 -19.70 1.40 -8.64
C ARG A 81 -20.22 1.89 -9.99
N THR A 82 -19.34 2.38 -10.86
CA THR A 82 -19.74 3.10 -12.07
C THR A 82 -19.69 2.22 -13.32
N VAL A 83 -18.56 1.57 -13.56
CA VAL A 83 -18.28 0.83 -14.81
C VAL A 83 -17.93 -0.63 -14.56
N GLY A 84 -17.67 -1.00 -13.30
CA GLY A 84 -17.21 -2.33 -12.91
C GLY A 84 -15.69 -2.47 -12.97
N LEU A 85 -15.17 -3.49 -12.28
CA LEU A 85 -13.75 -3.81 -12.27
C LEU A 85 -13.39 -4.77 -13.41
N THR A 86 -12.19 -4.59 -13.96
CA THR A 86 -11.59 -5.61 -14.82
C THR A 86 -11.21 -6.84 -14.00
N PRO A 87 -11.01 -8.03 -14.61
CA PRO A 87 -10.62 -9.23 -13.87
C PRO A 87 -9.35 -9.05 -13.02
N ALA A 88 -8.36 -8.30 -13.52
CA ALA A 88 -7.13 -8.02 -12.77
C ALA A 88 -7.38 -7.11 -11.55
N GLU A 89 -8.25 -6.11 -11.70
CA GLU A 89 -8.63 -5.23 -10.60
C GLU A 89 -9.51 -5.93 -9.56
N GLU A 90 -10.39 -6.84 -9.99
CA GLU A 90 -11.20 -7.66 -9.10
C GLU A 90 -10.31 -8.58 -8.26
N GLN A 91 -9.31 -9.22 -8.89
CA GLN A 91 -8.31 -9.99 -8.16
C GLN A 91 -7.57 -9.11 -7.16
N LEU A 92 -7.08 -7.94 -7.57
CA LEU A 92 -6.41 -7.00 -6.66
C LEU A 92 -7.32 -6.57 -5.49
N TRP A 93 -8.59 -6.31 -5.78
CA TRP A 93 -9.60 -5.96 -4.78
C TRP A 93 -9.77 -7.07 -3.73
N GLN A 94 -9.86 -8.33 -4.15
CA GLN A 94 -9.95 -9.47 -3.24
C GLN A 94 -8.73 -9.57 -2.31
N HIS A 95 -7.52 -9.26 -2.80
CA HIS A 95 -6.32 -9.24 -1.96
C HIS A 95 -6.41 -8.16 -0.87
N TYR A 96 -6.89 -6.96 -1.22
CA TYR A 96 -7.10 -5.91 -0.23
C TYR A 96 -8.20 -6.23 0.78
N GLN A 97 -9.29 -6.87 0.35
CA GLN A 97 -10.34 -7.35 1.25
C GLN A 97 -9.80 -8.38 2.25
N TYR A 98 -8.98 -9.32 1.78
CA TYR A 98 -8.35 -10.31 2.65
C TYR A 98 -7.40 -9.66 3.67
N LEU A 99 -6.58 -8.71 3.23
CA LEU A 99 -5.68 -7.96 4.11
C LEU A 99 -6.45 -7.18 5.17
N GLU A 100 -7.51 -6.47 4.77
CA GLU A 100 -8.36 -5.72 5.69
C GLU A 100 -8.98 -6.64 6.75
N HIS A 101 -9.44 -7.84 6.35
CA HIS A 101 -10.01 -8.80 7.29
C HIS A 101 -9.02 -9.23 8.38
N ILE A 102 -7.76 -9.51 7.99
CA ILE A 102 -6.69 -9.85 8.94
C ILE A 102 -6.46 -8.70 9.91
N ILE A 103 -6.31 -7.48 9.40
CA ILE A 103 -6.07 -6.29 10.22
C ILE A 103 -7.24 -6.04 11.18
N ARG A 104 -8.48 -6.21 10.72
CA ARG A 104 -9.68 -6.05 11.55
C ARG A 104 -9.66 -7.02 12.75
N ILE A 105 -9.31 -8.28 12.51
CA ILE A 105 -9.18 -9.28 13.58
C ILE A 105 -8.04 -8.91 14.55
N ALA A 106 -6.89 -8.51 14.03
CA ALA A 106 -5.75 -8.10 14.84
C ALA A 106 -6.12 -6.94 15.78
N LYS A 107 -6.77 -5.90 15.23
CA LYS A 107 -7.26 -4.75 15.99
C LYS A 107 -8.28 -5.14 17.06
N ALA A 108 -9.24 -6.00 16.72
CA ALA A 108 -10.24 -6.47 17.68
C ALA A 108 -9.58 -7.20 18.86
N ARG A 109 -8.59 -8.07 18.60
CA ARG A 109 -7.84 -8.78 19.65
C ARG A 109 -6.98 -7.83 20.49
N ALA A 110 -6.31 -6.87 19.87
CA ALA A 110 -5.53 -5.85 20.56
C ALA A 110 -6.40 -5.02 21.51
N PHE A 111 -7.59 -4.61 21.05
CA PHE A 111 -8.55 -3.86 21.87
C PHE A 111 -9.03 -4.65 23.08
N LEU A 112 -9.34 -5.96 22.91
CA LEU A 112 -9.73 -6.83 24.01
C LEU A 112 -8.61 -6.99 25.06
N LYS A 113 -7.36 -7.08 24.61
CA LYS A 113 -6.20 -7.16 25.51
C LYS A 113 -6.02 -5.88 26.33
N LEU A 114 -6.08 -4.70 25.70
CA LEU A 114 -5.97 -3.42 26.41
C LEU A 114 -7.03 -3.28 27.50
N LYS A 115 -8.30 -3.59 27.18
CA LYS A 115 -9.38 -3.56 28.17
C LYS A 115 -9.16 -4.50 29.35
N LYS A 116 -8.53 -5.66 29.11
CA LYS A 116 -8.22 -6.61 30.19
C LYS A 116 -7.12 -6.08 31.11
N THR A 117 -6.12 -5.40 30.54
CA THR A 117 -5.03 -4.78 31.30
C THR A 117 -5.49 -3.56 32.10
N GLU A 118 -6.47 -2.79 31.60
CA GLU A 118 -7.05 -1.64 32.32
C GLU A 118 -7.99 -2.04 33.47
N ALA A 119 -8.52 -3.26 33.46
CA ALA A 119 -9.44 -3.78 34.48
C ALA A 119 -8.73 -4.51 35.64
N GLN A 120 -7.40 -4.58 35.61
CA GLN A 120 -6.53 -5.22 36.60
C GLN A 120 -5.73 -4.18 37.38
#